data_AF-A0A519MCJ4-F1
#
_entry.id   AF-A0A519MCJ4-F1
#
_cell.length_a   1.000
_cell.length_b   1.000
_cell.length_c   1.000
_cell.angle_alpha   90.00
_cell.angle_beta   90.00
_cell.angle_gamma   90.00
#
_symmetry.space_group_name_H-M   'P 1'
#
loop_
_entity.id
_entity.type
_entity.pdbx_description
1 polymer ?
#
loop_
_entity_poly.entity_id
_entity_poly.type
_entity_poly.pdbx_seq_one_letter_code
_entity_poly.pdbx_strand_id
1 'polypeptide(L)'
;IMAFDECTPWPCEYDYARRSLDMTHRWLKRCIERLDSTEPLYGYEQTLFPIVQGSTFKDLRVQSAEFIAEQGRAGNAIGGLSVGEPAELMYEMTELVCDILPQDKPRYLMGVGTPANILENIALGVDMFDCVLPSRNARNGMLFTTQGIINVTNKKWADDFSPIDAELGGYASTFYTKAYMRHLLQAKEMLGAQIASMHNLTFYLWLVQEARKQIVAGTFGAWKKEMVVKLMRRL
;
A
#
# COMPACT_ATOMS: atom_id res chain seq x y z
N ILE A 1 9.39 14.12 -0.79
CA ILE A 1 10.40 13.71 0.20
C ILE A 1 9.67 13.24 1.44
N MET A 2 10.10 12.13 2.01
CA MET A 2 9.58 11.64 3.28
C MET A 2 10.46 12.19 4.41
N ALA A 3 9.85 12.64 5.51
CA ALA A 3 10.62 13.05 6.68
C ALA A 3 11.47 11.88 7.21
N PHE A 4 12.65 12.19 7.74
CA PHE A 4 13.47 11.19 8.39
C PHE A 4 12.86 10.84 9.75
N ASP A 5 12.58 9.57 9.99
CA ASP A 5 11.88 9.07 11.17
C ASP A 5 12.57 7.84 11.78
N GLU A 6 12.12 7.45 12.96
CA GLU A 6 12.49 6.18 13.58
C GLU A 6 11.31 5.21 13.50
N CYS A 7 11.50 4.08 12.82
CA CYS A 7 10.47 3.05 12.72
C CYS A 7 10.36 2.29 14.04
N THR A 8 9.30 2.55 14.80
CA THR A 8 8.99 1.81 16.03
C THR A 8 8.66 0.35 15.69
N PRO A 9 9.32 -0.66 16.30
CA PRO A 9 9.04 -2.05 16.03
C PRO A 9 7.69 -2.47 16.62
N TRP A 10 7.19 -3.63 16.17
CA TRP A 10 6.03 -4.27 16.75
C TRP A 10 6.29 -5.76 17.01
N PRO A 11 5.90 -6.29 18.18
CA PRO A 11 5.41 -5.56 19.35
C PRO A 11 6.56 -4.80 20.05
N CYS A 12 6.23 -3.79 20.85
CA CYS A 12 7.20 -3.09 21.69
C CYS A 12 6.56 -2.56 22.99
N GLU A 13 7.39 -2.18 23.95
CA GLU A 13 6.93 -1.52 25.17
C GLU A 13 6.48 -0.07 24.88
N TYR A 14 5.51 0.41 25.65
CA TYR A 14 4.97 1.76 25.54
C TYR A 14 6.07 2.84 25.68
N ASP A 15 6.94 2.69 26.68
CA ASP A 15 8.03 3.65 26.92
C ASP A 15 9.04 3.70 25.77
N TYR A 16 9.26 2.58 25.09
CA TYR A 16 10.07 2.57 23.88
C TYR A 16 9.37 3.34 22.76
N ALA A 17 8.09 3.04 22.49
CA ALA A 17 7.32 3.72 21.45
C ALA A 17 7.26 5.23 21.66
N ARG A 18 7.09 5.68 22.91
CA ARG A 18 7.08 7.11 23.27
C ARG A 18 8.43 7.78 22.97
N ARG A 19 9.55 7.17 23.39
CA ARG A 19 10.89 7.73 23.09
C ARG A 19 11.18 7.79 21.60
N SER A 20 10.75 6.76 20.86
CA SER A 20 10.87 6.66 19.40
C SER A 20 10.06 7.76 18.70
N LEU A 21 8.83 7.99 19.17
CA LEU A 21 7.96 9.06 18.71
C LEU A 21 8.57 10.45 18.94
N ASP A 22 9.06 10.71 20.16
CA ASP A 22 9.70 11.99 20.50
C ASP A 22 10.93 12.25 19.60
N MET A 23 11.67 11.19 19.26
CA MET A 23 12.81 11.30 18.33
C MET A 23 12.36 11.64 16.91
N THR A 24 11.34 10.95 16.42
CA THR A 24 10.72 11.22 15.12
C THR A 24 10.25 12.68 15.01
N HIS A 25 9.60 13.21 16.06
CA HIS A 25 9.17 14.61 16.08
C HIS A 25 10.33 15.61 16.07
N ARG A 26 11.41 15.34 16.82
CA ARG A 26 12.63 16.18 16.77
C ARG A 26 13.29 16.13 15.39
N TRP A 27 13.34 14.98 14.75
CA TRP A 27 13.90 14.84 13.40
C TRP A 27 13.04 15.52 12.34
N LEU A 28 11.71 15.44 12.46
CA LEU A 28 10.81 16.18 11.58
C LEU A 28 11.10 17.68 11.59
N LYS A 29 11.26 18.30 12.77
CA LYS A 29 11.61 19.73 12.88
C LYS A 29 12.91 20.06 12.14
N ARG A 30 13.92 19.18 12.23
CA ARG A 30 15.20 19.34 11.51
C ARG A 30 15.04 19.17 10.00
N CYS A 31 14.20 18.22 9.54
CA CYS A 31 13.89 18.05 8.13
C CYS A 31 13.18 19.27 7.55
N ILE A 32 12.22 19.82 8.30
CA ILE A 32 11.49 21.05 7.99
C ILE A 32 12.46 22.22 7.84
N GLU A 33 13.26 22.50 8.88
CA GLU A 33 14.22 23.60 8.87
C GLU A 33 15.18 23.47 7.69
N ARG A 34 15.68 22.26 7.43
CA ARG A 34 16.60 22.02 6.32
C ARG A 34 15.96 22.27 4.96
N LEU A 35 14.74 21.78 4.73
CA LEU A 35 14.07 21.97 3.45
C LEU A 35 13.75 23.44 3.22
N ASP A 36 13.18 24.11 4.23
CA ASP A 36 12.76 25.51 4.14
C ASP A 36 13.96 26.47 4.04
N SER A 37 15.15 26.08 4.50
CA SER A 37 16.38 26.88 4.39
C SER A 37 17.15 26.64 3.08
N THR A 38 16.63 25.83 2.16
CA THR A 38 17.33 25.47 0.91
C THR A 38 16.50 25.78 -0.32
N GLU A 39 17.19 26.23 -1.37
CA GLU A 39 16.56 26.42 -2.67
C GLU A 39 16.41 25.08 -3.41
N PRO A 40 15.31 24.89 -4.17
CA PRO A 40 15.14 23.73 -5.02
C PRO A 40 16.27 23.57 -6.04
N LEU A 41 16.65 22.32 -6.32
CA LEU A 41 17.67 22.00 -7.32
C LEU A 41 17.03 21.65 -8.67
N TYR A 42 17.73 22.00 -9.76
CA TYR A 42 17.35 21.66 -11.13
C TYR A 42 15.97 22.17 -11.58
N GLY A 43 15.42 23.20 -10.91
CA GLY A 43 14.12 23.78 -11.24
C GLY A 43 12.92 22.92 -10.82
N TYR A 44 13.11 21.95 -9.92
CA TYR A 44 12.02 21.11 -9.41
C TYR A 44 11.73 21.39 -7.94
N GLU A 45 10.52 21.86 -7.67
CA GLU A 45 9.99 22.00 -6.32
C GLU A 45 9.91 20.65 -5.60
N GLN A 46 10.22 20.66 -4.31
CA GLN A 46 10.18 19.47 -3.47
C GLN A 46 9.16 19.65 -2.34
N THR A 47 8.42 18.58 -2.04
CA THR A 47 7.50 18.57 -0.92
C THR A 47 7.95 17.60 0.16
N LEU A 48 7.58 17.87 1.43
CA LEU A 48 7.91 17.03 2.58
C LEU A 48 6.63 16.44 3.17
N PHE A 49 6.61 15.12 3.37
CA PHE A 49 5.55 14.41 4.08
C PHE A 49 6.07 14.01 5.46
N PRO A 50 5.56 14.62 6.55
CA PRO A 50 5.74 14.11 7.90
C PRO A 50 5.13 12.72 8.08
N ILE A 51 5.65 11.94 9.04
CA ILE A 51 5.26 10.54 9.21
C ILE A 51 4.73 10.29 10.63
N VAL A 52 3.45 9.91 10.72
CA VAL A 52 2.79 9.54 11.97
C VAL A 52 3.36 8.21 12.46
N GLN A 53 3.92 8.22 13.66
CA GLN A 53 4.43 7.06 14.41
C GLN A 53 3.65 6.88 15.71
N GLY A 54 3.98 5.84 16.49
CA GLY A 54 3.31 5.54 17.77
C GLY A 54 2.94 4.06 17.97
N SER A 55 3.42 3.17 17.11
CA SER A 55 3.11 1.73 17.14
C SER A 55 1.58 1.50 17.15
N THR A 56 1.07 0.64 18.02
CA THR A 56 -0.37 0.35 18.19
C THR A 56 -0.96 0.99 19.46
N PHE A 57 -0.32 2.04 19.98
CA PHE A 57 -0.79 2.79 21.15
C PHE A 57 -1.60 4.02 20.70
N LYS A 58 -2.89 4.04 21.06
CA LYS A 58 -3.85 5.05 20.59
C LYS A 58 -3.47 6.48 20.96
N ASP A 59 -3.11 6.69 22.22
CA ASP A 59 -2.71 7.98 22.75
C ASP A 59 -1.46 8.53 22.07
N LEU A 60 -0.45 7.68 21.82
CA LEU A 60 0.75 8.07 21.06
C LEU A 60 0.42 8.40 19.60
N ARG A 61 -0.50 7.64 18.98
CA ARG A 61 -0.98 7.91 17.61
C ARG A 61 -1.73 9.23 17.52
N VAL A 62 -2.61 9.54 18.47
CA VAL A 62 -3.31 10.82 18.57
C VAL A 62 -2.31 11.96 18.70
N GLN A 63 -1.41 11.89 19.68
CA GLN A 63 -0.37 12.91 19.90
C GLN A 63 0.46 13.14 18.63
N SER A 64 0.81 12.06 17.92
CA SER A 64 1.61 12.13 16.70
C SER A 64 0.85 12.76 15.54
N ALA A 65 -0.42 12.37 15.34
CA ALA A 65 -1.27 12.88 14.28
C ALA A 65 -1.56 14.37 14.45
N GLU A 66 -1.87 14.82 15.68
CA GLU A 66 -2.07 16.24 16.00
C GLU A 66 -0.80 17.06 15.73
N PHE A 67 0.34 16.62 16.27
CA PHE A 67 1.63 17.30 16.05
C PHE A 67 1.98 17.40 14.56
N ILE A 68 1.72 16.35 13.78
CA ILE A 68 2.01 16.33 12.35
C ILE A 68 1.07 17.25 11.57
N ALA A 69 -0.23 17.24 11.89
CA ALA A 69 -1.21 18.11 11.28
C ALA A 69 -0.83 19.60 11.47
N GLU A 70 -0.36 19.96 12.67
CA GLU A 70 0.11 21.31 13.01
C GLU A 70 1.29 21.78 12.15
N GLN A 71 2.11 20.89 11.59
CA GLN A 71 3.27 21.27 10.77
C GLN A 71 2.88 21.85 9.41
N GLY A 72 1.61 21.75 9.01
CA GLY A 72 1.09 22.46 7.84
C GLY A 72 1.66 21.99 6.49
N ARG A 73 2.32 20.83 6.42
CA ARG A 73 2.96 20.32 5.20
C ARG A 73 1.97 19.83 4.14
N ALA A 74 2.43 19.55 2.93
CA ALA A 74 1.55 19.29 1.78
C ALA A 74 0.83 17.94 1.81
N GLY A 75 1.22 17.03 2.70
CA GLY A 75 0.62 15.72 2.88
C GLY A 75 1.12 15.06 4.16
N ASN A 76 0.49 13.97 4.56
CA ASN A 76 0.74 13.31 5.83
C ASN A 76 0.89 11.82 5.60
N ALA A 77 1.99 11.23 6.06
CA ALA A 77 2.21 9.79 5.97
C ALA A 77 1.89 9.09 7.29
N ILE A 78 1.53 7.83 7.19
CA ILE A 78 1.19 6.95 8.30
C ILE A 78 2.19 5.80 8.26
N GLY A 79 3.12 5.81 9.22
CA GLY A 79 4.19 4.82 9.36
C GLY A 79 3.90 3.79 10.45
N GLY A 80 4.68 2.71 10.47
CA GLY A 80 4.66 1.72 11.56
C GLY A 80 3.37 0.89 11.66
N LEU A 81 2.62 0.73 10.57
CA LEU A 81 1.40 -0.10 10.45
C LEU A 81 1.48 -1.09 9.27
N SER A 82 2.65 -1.72 9.12
CA SER A 82 2.85 -2.89 8.25
C SER A 82 4.11 -3.66 8.68
N VAL A 83 4.32 -3.79 9.99
CA VAL A 83 5.56 -4.29 10.60
C VAL A 83 5.39 -5.67 11.24
N GLY A 84 4.18 -6.25 11.18
CA GLY A 84 3.88 -7.61 11.62
C GLY A 84 2.61 -7.73 12.46
N GLU A 85 1.97 -6.61 12.76
CA GLU A 85 0.72 -6.53 13.48
C GLU A 85 -0.47 -7.13 12.72
N PRO A 86 -1.51 -7.61 13.43
CA PRO A 86 -2.78 -8.00 12.82
C PRO A 86 -3.41 -6.85 12.02
N ALA A 87 -4.10 -7.20 10.94
CA ALA A 87 -4.74 -6.21 10.06
C ALA A 87 -5.78 -5.37 10.79
N GLU A 88 -6.45 -5.93 11.80
CA GLU A 88 -7.43 -5.25 12.62
C GLU A 88 -6.81 -4.09 13.42
N LEU A 89 -5.60 -4.28 13.97
CA LEU A 89 -4.88 -3.20 14.66
C LEU A 89 -4.40 -2.13 13.67
N MET A 90 -3.94 -2.53 12.48
CA MET A 90 -3.63 -1.57 11.41
C MET A 90 -4.86 -0.73 11.08
N TYR A 91 -6.03 -1.35 10.85
CA TYR A 91 -7.26 -0.63 10.52
C TYR A 91 -7.68 0.33 11.64
N GLU A 92 -7.67 -0.13 12.89
CA GLU A 92 -8.04 0.68 14.05
C GLU A 92 -7.13 1.92 14.21
N MET A 93 -5.81 1.74 14.03
CA MET A 93 -4.88 2.88 14.11
C MET A 93 -4.99 3.80 12.90
N THR A 94 -5.22 3.26 11.70
CA THR A 94 -5.40 4.08 10.49
C THR A 94 -6.65 4.94 10.60
N GLU A 95 -7.79 4.37 11.02
CA GLU A 95 -9.05 5.11 11.21
C GLU A 95 -8.85 6.28 12.17
N LEU A 96 -8.28 5.99 13.36
CA LEU A 96 -7.98 6.99 14.38
C LEU A 96 -7.10 8.13 13.86
N VAL A 97 -6.07 7.81 13.09
CA VAL A 97 -5.15 8.81 12.55
C VAL A 97 -5.80 9.62 11.43
N CYS A 98 -6.54 8.98 10.53
CA CYS A 98 -7.21 9.65 9.42
C CYS A 98 -8.30 10.63 9.87
N ASP A 99 -8.98 10.36 11.00
CA ASP A 99 -9.96 11.27 11.60
C ASP A 99 -9.34 12.57 12.11
N ILE A 100 -8.06 12.53 12.51
CA ILE A 100 -7.32 13.69 13.03
C ILE A 100 -6.61 14.45 11.89
N LEU A 101 -6.05 13.72 10.93
CA LEU A 101 -5.26 14.31 9.85
C LEU A 101 -6.14 15.19 8.93
N PRO A 102 -5.60 16.34 8.45
CA PRO A 102 -6.36 17.27 7.61
C PRO A 102 -6.99 16.61 6.38
N GLN A 103 -8.28 16.86 6.15
CA GLN A 103 -9.05 16.25 5.05
C GLN A 103 -8.70 16.83 3.68
N ASP A 104 -8.15 18.04 3.64
CA ASP A 104 -7.73 18.74 2.43
C ASP A 104 -6.33 18.34 1.95
N LYS A 105 -5.69 17.38 2.63
CA LYS A 105 -4.31 16.95 2.36
C LYS A 105 -4.22 15.43 2.19
N PRO A 106 -3.41 14.94 1.25
CA PRO A 106 -3.25 13.52 0.99
C PRO A 106 -2.69 12.78 2.22
N ARG A 107 -3.27 11.61 2.47
CA ARG A 107 -2.85 10.66 3.51
C ARG A 107 -2.19 9.44 2.86
N TYR A 108 -0.95 9.16 3.25
CA TYR A 108 -0.13 8.11 2.65
C TYR A 108 0.17 7.00 3.66
N LEU A 109 -0.42 5.81 3.45
CA LEU A 109 -0.13 4.63 4.28
C LEU A 109 1.05 3.84 3.70
N MET A 110 2.13 3.76 4.47
CA MET A 110 3.41 3.24 3.99
C MET A 110 3.50 1.71 4.13
N GLY A 111 3.90 1.02 3.05
CA GLY A 111 4.26 -0.40 3.05
C GLY A 111 3.09 -1.40 3.02
N VAL A 112 1.85 -0.94 3.06
CA VAL A 112 0.64 -1.78 3.09
C VAL A 112 0.24 -2.21 1.69
N GLY A 113 -0.12 -3.49 1.48
CA GLY A 113 -0.35 -3.88 0.09
C GLY A 113 -1.09 -5.15 -0.25
N THR A 114 -1.87 -5.83 0.59
CA THR A 114 -2.82 -6.81 0.02
C THR A 114 -3.98 -6.08 -0.68
N PRO A 115 -4.65 -6.68 -1.68
CA PRO A 115 -5.80 -6.03 -2.33
C PRO A 115 -6.90 -5.64 -1.33
N ALA A 116 -7.18 -6.52 -0.35
CA ALA A 116 -8.13 -6.22 0.72
C ALA A 116 -7.66 -5.05 1.60
N ASN A 117 -6.39 -5.02 2.02
CA ASN A 117 -5.88 -3.93 2.84
C ASN A 117 -5.94 -2.58 2.13
N ILE A 118 -5.68 -2.52 0.82
CA ILE A 118 -5.84 -1.29 0.05
C ILE A 118 -7.30 -0.82 0.10
N LEU A 119 -8.24 -1.71 -0.21
CA LEU A 119 -9.66 -1.37 -0.23
C LEU A 119 -10.20 -0.95 1.15
N GLU A 120 -9.80 -1.63 2.21
CA GLU A 120 -10.17 -1.27 3.58
C GLU A 120 -9.60 0.09 3.98
N ASN A 121 -8.31 0.36 3.74
CA ASN A 121 -7.71 1.63 4.12
C ASN A 121 -8.17 2.81 3.25
N ILE A 122 -8.56 2.59 1.98
CA ILE A 122 -9.27 3.62 1.20
C ILE A 122 -10.59 3.99 1.88
N ALA A 123 -11.33 3.01 2.43
CA ALA A 123 -12.57 3.28 3.17
C ALA A 123 -12.32 4.09 4.44
N LEU A 124 -11.12 3.97 5.02
CA LEU A 124 -10.66 4.71 6.20
C LEU A 124 -10.01 6.06 5.85
N GLY A 125 -10.08 6.50 4.59
CA GLY A 125 -9.62 7.83 4.18
C GLY A 125 -8.14 7.94 3.79
N VAL A 126 -7.49 6.82 3.47
CA VAL A 126 -6.12 6.82 2.89
C VAL A 126 -6.16 7.05 1.38
N ASP A 127 -5.25 7.90 0.89
CA ASP A 127 -5.19 8.33 -0.52
C ASP A 127 -4.04 7.71 -1.31
N MET A 128 -2.95 7.34 -0.63
CA MET A 128 -1.71 6.86 -1.25
C MET A 128 -1.21 5.59 -0.57
N PHE A 129 -0.57 4.71 -1.37
CA PHE A 129 -0.05 3.42 -0.94
C PHE A 129 1.24 3.09 -1.69
N ASP A 130 2.10 2.31 -1.05
CA ASP A 130 3.22 1.63 -1.68
C ASP A 130 3.37 0.21 -1.12
N CYS A 131 3.78 -0.73 -1.96
CA CYS A 131 4.14 -2.06 -1.48
C CYS A 131 4.98 -2.81 -2.49
N VAL A 132 5.92 -3.63 -1.99
CA VAL A 132 6.69 -4.57 -2.83
C VAL A 132 5.90 -5.81 -3.22
N LEU A 133 4.77 -6.07 -2.56
CA LEU A 133 4.00 -7.31 -2.67
C LEU A 133 3.61 -7.65 -4.12
N PRO A 134 3.10 -6.73 -4.97
CA PRO A 134 2.72 -7.05 -6.35
C PRO A 134 3.89 -7.65 -7.15
N SER A 135 5.06 -7.01 -7.10
CA SER A 135 6.23 -7.45 -7.88
C SER A 135 6.94 -8.63 -7.24
N ARG A 136 7.09 -8.66 -5.91
CA ARG A 136 7.76 -9.76 -5.20
C ARG A 136 6.98 -11.07 -5.32
N ASN A 137 5.66 -11.03 -5.17
CA ASN A 137 4.83 -12.23 -5.24
C ASN A 137 4.68 -12.72 -6.68
N ALA A 138 4.60 -11.79 -7.65
CA ALA A 138 4.62 -12.12 -9.08
C ALA A 138 5.81 -12.99 -9.46
N ARG A 139 7.03 -12.59 -9.07
CA ARG A 139 8.26 -13.34 -9.36
C ARG A 139 8.28 -14.74 -8.74
N ASN A 140 7.50 -14.95 -7.68
CA ASN A 140 7.32 -16.23 -7.01
C ASN A 140 6.04 -16.97 -7.48
N GLY A 141 5.39 -16.50 -8.54
CA GLY A 141 4.27 -17.17 -9.20
C GLY A 141 2.89 -16.94 -8.59
N MET A 142 2.75 -16.04 -7.61
CA MET A 142 1.45 -15.61 -7.11
C MET A 142 0.97 -14.40 -7.92
N LEU A 143 -0.12 -14.58 -8.66
CA LEU A 143 -0.73 -13.56 -9.51
C LEU A 143 -2.09 -13.14 -8.95
N PHE A 144 -2.36 -11.84 -8.98
CA PHE A 144 -3.64 -11.26 -8.58
C PHE A 144 -4.50 -11.04 -9.83
N THR A 145 -5.71 -11.60 -9.83
CA THR A 145 -6.66 -11.45 -10.93
C THR A 145 -7.96 -10.83 -10.43
N THR A 146 -8.78 -10.31 -11.34
CA THR A 146 -10.14 -9.82 -11.13
C THR A 146 -11.07 -10.86 -10.51
N GLN A 147 -10.68 -12.14 -10.53
CA GLN A 147 -11.44 -13.28 -10.00
C GLN A 147 -10.86 -13.88 -8.71
N GLY A 148 -9.67 -13.44 -8.28
CA GLY A 148 -9.00 -13.95 -7.09
C GLY A 148 -7.50 -14.17 -7.30
N ILE A 149 -6.89 -14.92 -6.40
CA ILE A 149 -5.45 -15.18 -6.39
C ILE A 149 -5.16 -16.53 -7.01
N ILE A 150 -4.27 -16.57 -7.99
CA ILE A 150 -3.72 -17.83 -8.53
C ILE A 150 -2.26 -17.99 -8.11
N ASN A 151 -1.86 -19.23 -7.79
CA ASN A 151 -0.46 -19.62 -7.84
C ASN A 151 -0.22 -20.36 -9.15
N VAL A 152 0.32 -19.65 -10.15
CA VAL A 152 0.42 -20.14 -11.53
C VAL A 152 1.40 -21.31 -11.67
N THR A 153 2.28 -21.54 -10.69
CA THR A 153 3.22 -22.68 -10.70
C THR A 153 2.54 -24.03 -10.40
N ASN A 154 1.31 -24.01 -9.89
CA ASN A 154 0.54 -25.23 -9.57
C ASN A 154 0.32 -26.09 -10.83
N LYS A 155 0.38 -27.43 -10.69
CA LYS A 155 0.20 -28.39 -11.78
C LYS A 155 -1.14 -28.22 -12.52
N LYS A 156 -2.20 -27.80 -11.84
CA LYS A 156 -3.53 -27.63 -12.47
C LYS A 156 -3.55 -26.62 -13.63
N TRP A 157 -2.56 -25.72 -13.70
CA TRP A 157 -2.45 -24.73 -14.77
C TRP A 157 -1.62 -25.20 -15.97
N ALA A 158 -1.08 -26.44 -15.95
CA ALA A 158 -0.15 -26.92 -16.97
C ALA A 158 -0.75 -26.94 -18.38
N ASP A 159 -2.05 -27.24 -18.48
CA ASP A 159 -2.78 -27.34 -19.74
C ASP A 159 -3.93 -26.30 -19.83
N ASP A 160 -3.85 -25.22 -19.02
CA ASP A 160 -4.81 -24.12 -19.07
C ASP A 160 -4.33 -23.04 -20.06
N PHE A 161 -4.90 -23.08 -21.27
CA PHE A 161 -4.61 -22.13 -22.36
C PHE A 161 -5.45 -20.85 -22.30
N SER A 162 -6.24 -20.65 -21.25
CA SER A 162 -6.90 -19.36 -21.02
C SER A 162 -5.88 -18.27 -20.63
N PRO A 163 -6.19 -16.99 -20.88
CA PRO A 163 -5.35 -15.88 -20.45
C PRO A 163 -5.15 -15.88 -18.93
N ILE A 164 -4.12 -15.14 -18.46
CA ILE A 164 -3.91 -14.94 -17.02
C ILE A 164 -5.16 -14.33 -16.38
N ASP A 165 -5.70 -13.29 -17.02
CA ASP A 165 -6.93 -12.61 -16.62
C ASP A 165 -7.59 -11.94 -17.83
N ALA A 166 -8.77 -12.43 -18.20
CA ALA A 166 -9.52 -11.95 -19.36
C ALA A 166 -10.19 -10.58 -19.14
N GLU A 167 -10.49 -10.21 -17.88
CA GLU A 167 -11.27 -9.01 -17.55
C GLU A 167 -10.37 -7.82 -17.18
N LEU A 168 -9.13 -8.07 -16.76
CA LEU A 168 -8.20 -7.01 -16.35
C LEU A 168 -7.78 -6.09 -17.50
N GLY A 169 -7.63 -6.66 -18.70
CA GLY A 169 -7.04 -5.98 -19.84
C GLY A 169 -5.50 -5.87 -19.77
N GLY A 170 -4.93 -5.20 -20.78
CA GLY A 170 -3.48 -5.09 -20.95
C GLY A 170 -2.84 -6.34 -21.57
N TYR A 171 -1.81 -6.11 -22.41
CA TYR A 171 -1.21 -7.15 -23.25
C TYR A 171 -0.73 -8.37 -22.44
N ALA A 172 -0.02 -8.15 -21.32
CA ALA A 172 0.51 -9.24 -20.50
C ALA A 172 -0.59 -10.16 -19.94
N SER A 173 -1.75 -9.61 -19.57
CA SER A 173 -2.83 -10.34 -18.92
C SER A 173 -3.67 -11.16 -19.90
N THR A 174 -3.86 -10.63 -21.12
CA THR A 174 -4.79 -11.20 -22.13
C THR A 174 -4.11 -12.01 -23.23
N PHE A 175 -2.81 -11.81 -23.46
CA PHE A 175 -2.08 -12.52 -24.52
C PHE A 175 -1.46 -13.84 -24.05
N TYR A 176 -0.80 -13.83 -22.89
CA TYR A 176 -0.12 -15.01 -22.36
C TYR A 176 -1.09 -15.93 -21.64
N THR A 177 -0.91 -17.24 -21.82
CA THR A 177 -1.73 -18.25 -21.17
C THR A 177 -1.19 -18.62 -19.79
N LYS A 178 -2.04 -19.15 -18.91
CA LYS A 178 -1.60 -19.68 -17.61
C LYS A 178 -0.61 -20.84 -17.78
N ALA A 179 -0.81 -21.70 -18.77
CA ALA A 179 0.12 -22.77 -19.13
C ALA A 179 1.52 -22.25 -19.49
N TYR A 180 1.60 -21.21 -20.32
CA TYR A 180 2.87 -20.60 -20.71
C TYR A 180 3.55 -19.92 -19.52
N MET A 181 2.78 -19.19 -18.71
CA MET A 181 3.31 -18.57 -17.48
C MET A 181 3.86 -19.60 -16.50
N ARG A 182 3.14 -20.72 -16.33
CA ARG A 182 3.62 -21.83 -15.51
C ARG A 182 4.95 -22.37 -16.04
N HIS A 183 5.03 -22.62 -17.35
CA HIS A 183 6.24 -23.13 -18.00
C HIS A 183 7.43 -22.19 -17.73
N LEU A 184 7.29 -20.89 -18.01
CA LEU A 184 8.37 -19.92 -17.82
C LEU A 184 8.86 -19.87 -16.37
N LEU A 185 7.95 -19.81 -15.39
CA LEU A 185 8.34 -19.73 -13.98
C LEU A 185 8.97 -21.03 -13.45
N GLN A 186 8.55 -22.18 -13.95
CA GLN A 186 9.15 -23.48 -13.60
C GLN A 186 10.52 -23.66 -14.25
N ALA A 187 10.69 -23.17 -15.48
CA ALA A 187 11.98 -23.10 -16.17
C ALA A 187 12.90 -22.01 -15.59
N LYS A 188 12.41 -21.17 -14.67
CA LYS A 188 13.12 -20.02 -14.09
C LYS A 188 13.58 -19.00 -15.14
N GLU A 189 12.80 -18.84 -16.20
CA GLU A 189 13.03 -17.86 -17.25
C GLU A 189 12.71 -16.44 -16.74
N MET A 190 13.63 -15.50 -17.00
CA MET A 190 13.46 -14.08 -16.59
C MET A 190 12.18 -13.47 -17.17
N LEU A 191 11.80 -13.90 -18.37
CA LEU A 191 10.57 -13.44 -19.03
C LEU A 191 9.33 -13.74 -18.18
N GLY A 192 9.29 -14.88 -17.49
CA GLY A 192 8.17 -15.23 -16.61
C GLY A 192 8.03 -14.22 -15.46
N ALA A 193 9.16 -13.85 -14.84
CA ALA A 193 9.21 -12.83 -13.79
C ALA A 193 8.80 -11.44 -14.27
N GLN A 194 9.19 -11.06 -15.50
CA GLN A 194 8.82 -9.79 -16.13
C GLN A 194 7.31 -9.71 -16.41
N ILE A 195 6.75 -10.70 -17.11
CA ILE A 195 5.32 -10.75 -17.44
C ILE A 195 4.47 -10.77 -16.17
N ALA A 196 4.82 -11.63 -15.20
CA ALA A 196 4.12 -11.71 -13.93
C ALA A 196 4.12 -10.38 -13.17
N SER A 197 5.26 -9.67 -13.16
CA SER A 197 5.37 -8.38 -12.47
C SER A 197 4.54 -7.31 -13.17
N MET A 198 4.57 -7.26 -14.51
CA MET A 198 3.72 -6.36 -15.29
C MET A 198 2.24 -6.61 -15.01
N HIS A 199 1.80 -7.88 -15.06
CA HIS A 199 0.42 -8.27 -14.76
C HIS A 199 -0.03 -7.82 -13.36
N ASN A 200 0.73 -8.13 -12.32
CA ASN A 200 0.36 -7.73 -10.96
C ASN A 200 0.35 -6.21 -10.77
N LEU A 201 1.28 -5.46 -11.38
CA LEU A 201 1.23 -3.99 -11.33
C LEU A 201 0.00 -3.44 -12.06
N THR A 202 -0.34 -4.00 -13.24
CA THR A 202 -1.57 -3.67 -13.95
C THR A 202 -2.80 -3.94 -13.09
N PHE A 203 -2.85 -5.07 -12.37
CA PHE A 203 -3.93 -5.38 -11.44
C PHE A 203 -4.07 -4.34 -10.32
N TYR A 204 -2.98 -3.91 -9.68
CA TYR A 204 -3.05 -2.91 -8.61
C TYR A 204 -3.50 -1.54 -9.12
N LEU A 205 -3.04 -1.13 -10.30
CA LEU A 205 -3.49 0.09 -10.95
C LEU A 205 -4.98 0.02 -11.30
N TRP A 206 -5.44 -1.11 -11.83
CA TRP A 206 -6.86 -1.34 -12.08
C TRP A 206 -7.69 -1.26 -10.80
N LEU A 207 -7.23 -1.90 -9.72
CA LEU A 207 -7.93 -1.93 -8.44
C LEU A 207 -8.20 -0.52 -7.89
N VAL A 208 -7.16 0.33 -7.85
CA VAL A 208 -7.29 1.71 -7.34
C VAL A 208 -8.08 2.61 -8.29
N GLN A 209 -8.01 2.38 -9.61
CA GLN A 209 -8.85 3.07 -10.58
C GLN A 209 -10.31 2.70 -10.42
N GLU A 210 -10.62 1.43 -10.19
CA GLU A 210 -11.99 0.97 -9.97
C GLU A 210 -12.53 1.50 -8.63
N ALA A 211 -11.74 1.43 -7.56
CA ALA A 211 -12.09 2.06 -6.29
C ALA A 211 -12.45 3.54 -6.46
N ARG A 212 -11.63 4.31 -7.20
CA ARG A 212 -11.92 5.71 -7.52
C ARG A 212 -13.26 5.89 -8.25
N LYS A 213 -13.56 5.09 -9.27
CA LYS A 213 -14.84 5.16 -9.99
C LYS A 213 -16.02 4.92 -9.06
N GLN A 214 -15.92 3.91 -8.20
CA GLN A 214 -16.98 3.54 -7.26
C GLN A 214 -17.17 4.59 -6.16
N ILE A 215 -16.11 5.29 -5.74
CA ILE A 215 -16.20 6.43 -4.81
C ILE A 215 -16.98 7.57 -5.47
N VAL A 216 -16.60 7.96 -6.69
CA VAL A 216 -17.28 9.03 -7.44
C VAL A 216 -18.75 8.70 -7.72
N ALA A 217 -19.07 7.42 -7.96
CA ALA A 217 -20.43 6.94 -8.16
C ALA A 217 -21.23 6.75 -6.85
N GLY A 218 -20.62 6.89 -5.67
CA GLY A 218 -21.27 6.66 -4.37
C GLY A 218 -21.56 5.19 -4.05
N THR A 219 -20.98 4.24 -4.79
CA THR A 219 -21.22 2.78 -4.68
C THR A 219 -20.06 2.02 -4.02
N PHE A 220 -18.98 2.71 -3.65
CA PHE A 220 -17.76 2.11 -3.11
C PHE A 220 -18.01 1.18 -1.92
N GLY A 221 -18.82 1.57 -0.93
CA GLY A 221 -19.03 0.76 0.27
C GLY A 221 -19.63 -0.63 0.00
N ALA A 222 -20.57 -0.74 -0.94
CA ALA A 222 -21.16 -2.01 -1.34
C ALA A 222 -20.18 -2.83 -2.19
N TRP A 223 -19.58 -2.20 -3.21
CA TRP A 223 -18.60 -2.82 -4.09
C TRP A 223 -17.40 -3.37 -3.31
N LYS A 224 -16.87 -2.61 -2.35
CA LYS A 224 -15.75 -3.00 -1.49
C LYS A 224 -16.04 -4.33 -0.78
N LYS A 225 -17.22 -4.47 -0.16
CA LYS A 225 -17.61 -5.67 0.61
C LYS A 225 -17.57 -6.94 -0.24
N GLU A 226 -17.97 -6.84 -1.50
CA GLU A 226 -17.90 -7.96 -2.44
C GLU A 226 -16.46 -8.22 -2.89
N MET A 227 -15.73 -7.16 -3.23
CA MET A 227 -14.39 -7.27 -3.80
C MET A 227 -13.34 -7.75 -2.80
N VAL A 228 -13.41 -7.38 -1.52
CA VAL A 228 -12.46 -7.89 -0.51
C VAL A 228 -12.57 -9.41 -0.36
N VAL A 229 -13.76 -9.97 -0.49
CA VAL A 229 -13.98 -11.43 -0.47
C VAL A 229 -13.51 -12.05 -1.79
N LYS A 230 -13.92 -11.49 -2.92
CA LYS A 230 -13.60 -12.01 -4.26
C LYS A 230 -12.10 -12.05 -4.51
N LEU A 231 -11.40 -10.94 -4.26
CA LEU A 231 -9.98 -10.78 -4.57
C LEU A 231 -9.07 -11.57 -3.63
N MET A 232 -9.55 -11.96 -2.45
CA MET A 232 -8.77 -12.77 -1.50
C MET A 232 -9.04 -14.28 -1.65
N ARG A 233 -9.97 -14.68 -2.51
CA ARG A 233 -10.24 -16.08 -2.82
C ARG A 233 -9.05 -16.68 -3.56
N ARG A 234 -8.53 -17.82 -3.08
CA ARG A 234 -7.57 -18.64 -3.84
C ARG A 234 -8.30 -19.52 -4.83
N LEU A 235 -7.93 -19.41 -6.11
CA LEU A 235 -8.50 -20.19 -7.21
C LEU A 235 -7.70 -21.47 -7.45
#